data_AF-A0A7K0LLX0-F1
#
_entry.id   AF-A0A7K0LLX0-F1
#
_cell.length_a   1.000
_cell.length_b   1.000
_cell.length_c   1.000
_cell.angle_alpha   90.00
_cell.angle_beta   90.00
_cell.angle_gamma   90.00
#
_symmetry.space_group_name_H-M   'P 1'
#
loop_
_entity.id
_entity.type
_entity.pdbx_description
1 polymer ?
#
loop_
_entity_poly.entity_id
_entity_poly.type
_entity_poly.pdbx_seq_one_letter_code
_entity_poly.pdbx_strand_id
1 'polypeptide(L)'
;ALAAFVLAFGLGVPAGVLSALHRGSWFDRIVRWFTSALMSIPNFVLALLLVAILGVKWKLLPVSGASAPINLVLPAIVLAADPWSLTTRVTRTAVVEQLGADFTRTLRARGVSRQSIHWRHVLRNAMSPVVSLGSVQIRTLLGYTLIVEVIFRWPGLGSQLVQAILKRDYPVASALALLLALVVVIASTVGDLLLRAVDPRIRSSKEVVS
;
A
#
# COMPACT_ATOMS: atom_id res chain seq x y z
N ALA A 1 -6.84 7.58 0.56
CA ALA A 1 -6.74 6.10 0.47
C ALA A 1 -6.69 5.56 -0.97
N LEU A 2 -7.74 5.68 -1.79
CA LEU A 2 -7.79 5.01 -3.11
C LEU A 2 -6.64 5.38 -4.06
N ALA A 3 -6.35 6.68 -4.22
CA ALA A 3 -5.23 7.13 -5.05
C ALA A 3 -3.89 6.53 -4.58
N ALA A 4 -3.67 6.48 -3.27
CA ALA A 4 -2.48 5.87 -2.68
C ALA A 4 -2.41 4.36 -2.93
N PHE A 5 -3.54 3.66 -2.83
CA PHE A 5 -3.62 2.24 -3.16
C PHE A 5 -3.27 1.96 -4.63
N VAL A 6 -3.86 2.74 -5.55
CA VAL A 6 -3.57 2.63 -6.98
C VAL A 6 -2.09 2.91 -7.27
N LEU A 7 -1.51 3.94 -6.66
CA LEU A 7 -0.08 4.24 -6.81
C LEU A 7 0.80 3.12 -6.24
N ALA A 8 0.48 2.63 -5.05
CA ALA A 8 1.27 1.60 -4.36
C ALA A 8 1.27 0.27 -5.14
N PHE A 9 0.11 -0.18 -5.61
CA PHE A 9 0.01 -1.42 -6.40
C PHE A 9 0.47 -1.23 -7.83
N GLY A 10 0.10 -0.11 -8.45
CA GLY A 10 0.46 0.24 -9.81
C GLY A 10 1.96 0.38 -10.02
N LEU A 11 2.72 0.85 -9.01
CA LEU A 11 4.17 0.93 -9.07
C LEU A 11 4.85 -0.27 -8.40
N GLY A 12 4.30 -0.77 -7.29
CA GLY A 12 4.90 -1.84 -6.51
C GLY A 12 4.89 -3.20 -7.20
N VAL A 13 3.79 -3.55 -7.87
CA VAL A 13 3.72 -4.83 -8.59
C VAL A 13 4.72 -4.87 -9.76
N PRO A 14 4.76 -3.88 -10.68
CA PRO A 14 5.76 -3.88 -11.74
C PRO A 14 7.19 -3.82 -11.22
N ALA A 15 7.48 -2.98 -10.22
CA ALA A 15 8.81 -2.90 -9.63
C ALA A 15 9.25 -4.25 -9.04
N GLY A 16 8.35 -4.96 -8.34
CA GLY A 16 8.62 -6.26 -7.74
C GLY A 16 8.84 -7.36 -8.79
N VAL A 17 8.01 -7.36 -9.85
CA VAL A 17 8.18 -8.27 -10.99
C VAL A 17 9.51 -8.03 -11.70
N LEU A 18 9.82 -6.79 -12.06
CA LEU A 18 11.05 -6.44 -12.78
C LEU A 18 12.31 -6.74 -11.95
N SER A 19 12.28 -6.45 -10.65
CA SER A 19 13.34 -6.76 -9.69
C SER A 19 13.55 -8.28 -9.53
N ALA A 20 12.47 -9.07 -9.54
CA ALA A 20 12.56 -10.52 -9.47
C ALA A 20 13.09 -11.16 -10.75
N LEU A 21 12.65 -10.67 -11.92
CA LEU A 21 13.12 -11.17 -13.22
C LEU A 21 14.60 -10.85 -13.46
N HIS A 22 15.08 -9.71 -12.95
CA HIS A 22 16.49 -9.29 -13.01
C HIS A 22 17.20 -9.48 -11.66
N ARG A 23 16.91 -10.57 -10.93
CA ARG A 23 17.47 -10.85 -9.61
C ARG A 23 19.00 -10.73 -9.63
N GLY A 24 19.56 -9.96 -8.70
CA GLY A 24 21.01 -9.74 -8.56
C GLY A 24 21.58 -8.63 -9.44
N SER A 25 20.79 -8.02 -10.32
CA SER A 25 21.19 -6.85 -11.10
C SER A 25 21.34 -5.60 -10.23
N TRP A 26 21.97 -4.56 -10.79
CA TRP A 26 22.02 -3.24 -10.16
C TRP A 26 20.62 -2.64 -9.95
N PHE A 27 19.69 -2.88 -10.88
CA PHE A 27 18.29 -2.46 -10.76
C PHE A 27 17.60 -3.10 -9.55
N ASP A 28 17.77 -4.43 -9.37
CA ASP A 28 17.27 -5.15 -8.19
C ASP A 28 17.86 -4.59 -6.87
N ARG A 29 19.15 -4.23 -6.87
CA ARG A 29 19.77 -3.58 -5.70
C ARG A 29 19.16 -2.21 -5.40
N ILE A 30 18.97 -1.35 -6.40
CA ILE A 30 18.38 -0.01 -6.20
C ILE A 30 16.95 -0.12 -5.71
N VAL A 31 16.11 -0.95 -6.34
CA VAL A 31 14.71 -1.11 -5.92
C VAL A 31 14.61 -1.58 -4.47
N ARG A 32 15.44 -2.55 -4.07
CA ARG A 32 15.45 -3.05 -2.68
C ARG A 32 15.96 -2.00 -1.68
N TRP A 33 16.99 -1.25 -2.03
CA TRP A 33 17.49 -0.16 -1.19
C TRP A 33 16.43 0.92 -1.01
N PHE A 34 15.83 1.37 -2.11
CA PHE A 34 14.83 2.43 -2.12
C PHE A 34 13.58 2.03 -1.33
N THR A 35 13.05 0.83 -1.55
CA THR A 35 11.88 0.32 -0.82
C THR A 35 12.17 0.13 0.67
N SER A 36 13.37 -0.36 1.02
CA SER A 36 13.76 -0.48 2.44
C SER A 36 13.91 0.88 3.11
N ALA A 37 14.44 1.87 2.41
CA ALA A 37 14.55 3.25 2.91
C ALA A 37 13.16 3.87 3.15
N LEU A 38 12.22 3.71 2.21
CA LEU A 38 10.85 4.20 2.36
C LEU A 38 10.15 3.63 3.60
N MET A 39 10.27 2.32 3.84
CA MET A 39 9.66 1.65 4.99
C MET A 39 10.30 2.06 6.33
N SER A 40 11.51 2.61 6.30
CA SER A 40 12.23 3.04 7.51
C SER A 40 11.80 4.44 7.97
N ILE A 41 11.14 5.21 7.11
CA ILE A 41 10.71 6.58 7.41
C ILE A 41 9.26 6.53 7.89
N PRO A 42 8.94 6.99 9.12
CA PRO A 42 7.55 7.09 9.55
C PRO A 42 6.74 8.00 8.63
N ASN A 43 5.50 7.62 8.31
CA ASN A 43 4.65 8.33 7.34
C ASN A 43 4.49 9.84 7.65
N PHE A 44 4.37 10.23 8.93
CA PHE A 44 4.27 11.65 9.30
C PHE A 44 5.58 12.41 9.06
N VAL A 45 6.74 11.79 9.29
CA VAL A 45 8.05 12.38 8.99
C VAL A 45 8.21 12.56 7.49
N LEU A 46 7.84 11.55 6.72
CA LEU A 46 7.85 11.62 5.25
C LEU A 46 6.97 12.77 4.76
N ALA A 47 5.76 12.91 5.31
CA ALA A 47 4.88 14.02 4.97
C ALA A 47 5.52 15.38 5.23
N LEU A 48 6.11 15.59 6.41
CA LEU A 48 6.79 16.82 6.77
C LEU A 48 7.99 17.13 5.85
N LEU A 49 8.79 16.11 5.51
CA LEU A 49 9.91 16.24 4.59
C LEU A 49 9.45 16.64 3.18
N LEU A 50 8.41 15.98 2.66
CA LEU A 50 7.88 16.29 1.33
C LEU A 50 7.27 17.69 1.28
N VAL A 51 6.57 18.12 2.33
CA VAL A 51 6.06 19.49 2.47
C VAL A 51 7.21 20.50 2.46
N ALA A 52 8.27 20.26 3.27
CA ALA A 52 9.41 21.17 3.36
C ALA A 52 10.18 21.29 2.03
N ILE A 53 10.42 20.17 1.35
CA ILE A 53 11.24 20.15 0.13
C ILE A 53 10.41 20.56 -1.09
N LEU A 54 9.34 19.84 -1.39
CA LEU A 54 8.58 20.02 -2.64
C LEU A 54 7.63 21.22 -2.57
N GLY A 55 7.15 21.53 -1.36
CA GLY A 55 6.19 22.61 -1.13
C GLY A 55 6.83 23.95 -0.80
N VAL A 56 7.73 23.97 0.18
CA VAL A 56 8.31 25.23 0.69
C VAL A 56 9.57 25.62 -0.08
N LYS A 57 10.55 24.70 -0.15
CA LYS A 57 11.85 24.99 -0.76
C LYS A 57 11.76 25.12 -2.28
N TRP A 58 11.13 24.16 -2.95
CA TRP A 58 11.05 24.12 -4.42
C TRP A 58 9.75 24.66 -4.98
N LYS A 59 8.69 24.82 -4.16
CA LYS A 59 7.38 25.36 -4.57
C LYS A 59 6.77 24.67 -5.80
N LEU A 60 7.05 23.37 -5.97
CA LEU A 60 6.58 22.59 -7.11
C LEU A 60 5.13 22.13 -6.94
N LEU A 61 4.74 21.83 -5.70
CA LEU A 61 3.45 21.21 -5.40
C LEU A 61 2.72 21.96 -4.28
N PRO A 62 1.39 22.13 -4.38
CA PRO A 62 0.61 22.71 -3.31
C PRO A 62 0.58 21.77 -2.10
N VAL A 63 0.83 22.34 -0.92
CA VAL A 63 0.94 21.59 0.35
C VAL A 63 -0.35 21.53 1.15
N SER A 64 -1.37 22.30 0.76
CA SER A 64 -2.58 22.41 1.55
C SER A 64 -3.83 22.62 0.71
N GLY A 65 -4.95 22.08 1.20
CA GLY A 65 -6.28 22.26 0.63
C GLY A 65 -6.65 21.19 -0.40
N ALA A 66 -7.90 21.27 -0.89
CA ALA A 66 -8.48 20.29 -1.82
C ALA A 66 -9.08 20.96 -3.08
N SER A 67 -8.61 22.16 -3.42
CA SER A 67 -9.17 22.97 -4.52
C SER A 67 -8.81 22.44 -5.91
N ALA A 68 -7.75 21.65 -6.05
CA ALA A 68 -7.33 21.08 -7.32
C ALA A 68 -6.84 19.62 -7.18
N PRO A 69 -6.93 18.80 -8.25
CA PRO A 69 -6.44 17.41 -8.22
C PRO A 69 -4.95 17.30 -7.90
N ILE A 70 -4.16 18.33 -8.21
CA ILE A 70 -2.72 18.36 -7.90
C ILE A 70 -2.46 18.32 -6.38
N ASN A 71 -3.40 18.80 -5.56
CA ASN A 71 -3.29 18.75 -4.10
C ASN A 71 -3.38 17.32 -3.55
N LEU A 72 -3.85 16.35 -4.34
CA LEU A 72 -3.87 14.94 -3.96
C LEU A 72 -2.50 14.26 -4.10
N VAL A 73 -1.58 14.82 -4.90
CA VAL A 73 -0.32 14.15 -5.24
C VAL A 73 0.53 13.91 -4.01
N LEU A 74 0.80 14.94 -3.20
CA LEU A 74 1.60 14.78 -1.98
C LEU A 74 0.96 13.84 -0.95
N PRO A 75 -0.33 14.02 -0.56
CA PRO A 75 -1.04 13.05 0.28
C PRO A 75 -0.99 11.62 -0.24
N ALA A 76 -1.18 11.43 -1.54
CA ALA A 76 -1.19 10.11 -2.15
C ALA A 76 0.19 9.45 -2.13
N ILE A 77 1.27 10.21 -2.38
CA ILE A 77 2.65 9.71 -2.31
C ILE A 77 3.00 9.29 -0.87
N VAL A 78 2.67 10.13 0.12
CA VAL A 78 2.92 9.82 1.54
C VAL A 78 2.20 8.53 1.93
N LEU A 79 0.90 8.44 1.64
CA LEU A 79 0.12 7.25 1.95
C LEU A 79 0.56 6.02 1.15
N ALA A 80 1.13 6.20 -0.05
CA ALA A 80 1.58 5.10 -0.90
C ALA A 80 2.94 4.55 -0.49
N ALA A 81 3.78 5.28 0.27
CA ALA A 81 5.17 4.90 0.52
C ALA A 81 5.33 3.53 1.19
N ASP A 82 4.68 3.32 2.33
CA ASP A 82 4.63 2.04 3.05
C ASP A 82 4.04 0.90 2.19
N PRO A 83 2.81 1.01 1.67
CA PRO A 83 2.19 -0.06 0.89
C PRO A 83 2.95 -0.36 -0.41
N TRP A 84 3.60 0.64 -1.02
CA TRP A 84 4.46 0.43 -2.19
C TRP A 84 5.67 -0.45 -1.83
N SER A 85 6.38 -0.12 -0.75
CA SER A 85 7.54 -0.91 -0.31
C SER A 85 7.16 -2.37 -0.04
N LEU A 86 6.10 -2.58 0.74
CA LEU A 86 5.63 -3.91 1.10
C LEU A 86 5.15 -4.70 -0.12
N THR A 87 4.39 -4.08 -1.02
CA THR A 87 3.88 -4.72 -2.24
C THR A 87 5.02 -5.12 -3.17
N THR A 88 6.03 -4.27 -3.33
CA THR A 88 7.22 -4.58 -4.14
C THR A 88 7.94 -5.81 -3.59
N ARG A 89 8.18 -5.84 -2.27
CA ARG A 89 8.89 -6.92 -1.60
C ARG A 89 8.12 -8.25 -1.69
N VAL A 90 6.83 -8.25 -1.40
CA VAL A 90 5.99 -9.46 -1.46
C VAL A 90 5.88 -9.97 -2.89
N THR A 91 5.62 -9.09 -3.86
CA THR A 91 5.56 -9.47 -5.28
C THR A 91 6.88 -10.08 -5.73
N ARG A 92 8.01 -9.47 -5.36
CA ARG A 92 9.33 -9.97 -5.70
C ARG A 92 9.58 -11.36 -5.12
N THR A 93 9.30 -11.57 -3.84
CA THR A 93 9.47 -12.87 -3.18
C THR A 93 8.60 -13.93 -3.85
N ALA A 94 7.32 -13.65 -4.08
CA ALA A 94 6.41 -14.57 -4.74
C ALA A 94 6.89 -14.95 -6.16
N VAL A 95 7.34 -13.98 -6.97
CA VAL A 95 7.86 -14.27 -8.32
C VAL A 95 9.13 -15.12 -8.26
N VAL A 96 10.05 -14.82 -7.35
CA VAL A 96 11.29 -15.59 -7.18
C VAL A 96 11.00 -17.04 -6.78
N GLU A 97 10.05 -17.27 -5.88
CA GLU A 97 9.60 -18.61 -5.48
C GLU A 97 8.99 -19.38 -6.66
N GLN A 98 8.09 -18.75 -7.41
CA GLN A 98 7.44 -19.38 -8.57
C GLN A 98 8.43 -19.68 -9.71
N LEU A 99 9.49 -18.87 -9.87
CA LEU A 99 10.57 -19.15 -10.83
C LEU A 99 11.41 -20.39 -10.45
N GLY A 100 11.49 -20.71 -9.15
CA GLY A 100 12.22 -21.85 -8.61
C GLY A 100 11.41 -23.15 -8.52
N ALA A 101 10.10 -23.07 -8.68
CA ALA A 101 9.18 -24.19 -8.51
C ALA A 101 9.31 -25.29 -9.58
N ASP A 102 8.92 -26.51 -9.24
CA ASP A 102 9.09 -27.69 -10.11
C ASP A 102 8.32 -27.57 -11.43
N PHE A 103 7.10 -27.00 -11.43
CA PHE A 103 6.34 -26.78 -12.67
C PHE A 103 7.11 -25.90 -13.68
N THR A 104 7.89 -24.94 -13.20
CA THR A 104 8.72 -24.08 -14.05
C THR A 104 9.84 -24.89 -14.70
N ARG A 105 10.45 -25.85 -13.99
CA ARG A 105 11.45 -26.77 -14.54
C ARG A 105 10.83 -27.71 -15.58
N THR A 106 9.65 -28.27 -15.28
CA THR A 106 8.91 -29.13 -16.21
C THR A 106 8.54 -28.40 -17.51
N LEU A 107 8.07 -27.15 -17.42
CA LEU A 107 7.73 -26.35 -18.60
C LEU A 107 8.96 -26.01 -19.45
N ARG A 108 10.12 -25.75 -18.84
CA ARG A 108 11.38 -25.57 -19.56
C ARG A 108 11.83 -26.85 -20.27
N ALA A 109 11.71 -28.01 -19.62
CA ALA A 109 12.01 -29.31 -20.22
C ALA A 109 11.10 -29.63 -21.42
N ARG A 110 9.85 -29.15 -21.39
CA ARG A 110 8.89 -29.22 -22.50
C ARG A 110 9.14 -28.19 -23.63
N GLY A 111 10.19 -27.38 -23.55
CA GLY A 111 10.53 -26.40 -24.59
C GLY A 111 9.64 -25.15 -24.61
N VAL A 112 8.86 -24.89 -23.56
CA VAL A 112 8.03 -23.69 -23.49
C VAL A 112 8.92 -22.44 -23.40
N SER A 113 8.59 -21.41 -24.18
CA SER A 113 9.36 -20.17 -24.22
C SER A 113 9.43 -19.49 -22.85
N ARG A 114 10.60 -18.91 -22.50
CA ARG A 114 10.81 -18.24 -21.21
C ARG A 114 9.78 -17.13 -20.94
N GLN A 115 9.45 -16.34 -21.95
CA GLN A 115 8.43 -15.29 -21.82
C GLN A 115 7.04 -15.84 -21.49
N SER A 116 6.62 -16.94 -22.12
CA SER A 116 5.34 -17.59 -21.82
C SER A 116 5.30 -18.14 -20.40
N ILE A 117 6.40 -18.72 -19.92
CA ILE A 117 6.51 -19.19 -18.53
C ILE A 117 6.36 -18.01 -17.57
N HIS A 118 7.05 -16.90 -17.81
CA HIS A 118 6.98 -15.71 -16.95
C HIS A 118 5.57 -15.12 -16.90
N TRP A 119 5.00 -14.73 -18.05
CA TRP A 119 3.74 -13.99 -18.08
C TRP A 119 2.50 -14.83 -17.78
N ARG A 120 2.44 -16.08 -18.27
CA ARG A 120 1.22 -16.91 -18.17
C ARG A 120 1.18 -17.79 -16.92
N HIS A 121 2.33 -18.24 -16.42
CA HIS A 121 2.38 -19.23 -15.33
C HIS A 121 2.92 -18.63 -14.03
N VAL A 122 4.14 -18.07 -14.08
CA VAL A 122 4.81 -17.52 -12.89
C VAL A 122 4.04 -16.34 -12.33
N LEU A 123 3.70 -15.33 -13.16
CA LEU A 123 2.97 -14.16 -12.69
C LEU A 123 1.57 -14.52 -12.20
N ARG A 124 0.85 -15.38 -12.92
CA ARG A 124 -0.50 -15.82 -12.50
C ARG A 124 -0.49 -16.46 -11.12
N ASN A 125 0.50 -17.29 -10.82
CA ASN A 125 0.63 -17.92 -9.50
C ASN A 125 1.15 -16.94 -8.44
N ALA A 126 2.06 -16.04 -8.81
CA ALA A 126 2.62 -15.04 -7.90
C ALA A 126 1.62 -13.94 -7.51
N MET A 127 0.54 -13.73 -8.26
CA MET A 127 -0.47 -12.71 -7.93
C MET A 127 -1.37 -13.11 -6.76
N SER A 128 -1.54 -14.39 -6.44
CA SER A 128 -2.37 -14.82 -5.31
C SER A 128 -1.97 -14.16 -3.97
N PRO A 129 -0.69 -14.20 -3.52
CA PRO A 129 -0.27 -13.50 -2.31
C PRO A 129 -0.34 -11.97 -2.44
N VAL A 130 -0.18 -11.41 -3.64
CA VAL A 130 -0.25 -9.96 -3.88
C VAL A 130 -1.68 -9.44 -3.72
N VAL A 131 -2.67 -10.16 -4.23
CA VAL A 131 -4.09 -9.79 -4.07
C VAL A 131 -4.53 -9.94 -2.61
N SER A 132 -4.10 -11.01 -1.93
CA SER A 132 -4.35 -11.19 -0.49
C SER A 132 -3.76 -10.01 0.32
N LEU A 133 -2.53 -9.61 0.01
CA LEU A 133 -1.90 -8.43 0.62
C LEU A 133 -2.67 -7.13 0.36
N GLY A 134 -3.22 -6.94 -0.85
CA GLY A 134 -4.03 -5.76 -1.19
C GLY A 134 -5.27 -5.60 -0.32
N SER A 135 -5.93 -6.70 0.03
CA SER A 135 -7.09 -6.66 0.93
C SER A 135 -6.72 -6.13 2.32
N VAL A 136 -5.56 -6.50 2.84
CA VAL A 136 -5.05 -6.02 4.14
C VAL A 136 -4.62 -4.56 4.04
N GLN A 137 -3.97 -4.15 2.96
CA GLN A 137 -3.46 -2.78 2.84
C GLN A 137 -4.55 -1.72 2.69
N ILE A 138 -5.68 -2.04 2.03
CA ILE A 138 -6.84 -1.12 1.96
C ILE A 138 -7.30 -0.72 3.36
N ARG A 139 -7.33 -1.69 4.29
CA ARG A 139 -7.69 -1.48 5.70
C ARG A 139 -6.71 -0.52 6.38
N THR A 140 -5.41 -0.78 6.26
CA THR A 140 -4.36 0.01 6.91
C THR A 140 -4.34 1.45 6.39
N LEU A 141 -4.57 1.65 5.09
CA LEU A 141 -4.60 2.97 4.46
C LEU A 141 -5.68 3.90 5.03
N LEU A 142 -6.80 3.34 5.51
CA LEU A 142 -7.87 4.13 6.10
C LEU A 142 -7.46 4.71 7.46
N GLY A 143 -6.71 3.96 8.27
CA GLY A 143 -6.14 4.47 9.51
C GLY A 143 -5.16 5.62 9.28
N TYR A 144 -4.25 5.48 8.31
CA TYR A 144 -3.26 6.52 8.01
C TYR A 144 -3.84 7.77 7.32
N THR A 145 -4.99 7.64 6.66
CA THR A 145 -5.64 8.78 5.98
C THR A 145 -5.94 9.92 6.96
N LEU A 146 -6.30 9.62 8.22
CA LEU A 146 -6.60 10.64 9.23
C LEU A 146 -5.41 11.55 9.55
N ILE A 147 -4.21 10.98 9.69
CA ILE A 147 -2.99 11.74 9.98
C ILE A 147 -2.67 12.66 8.78
N VAL A 148 -2.83 12.14 7.57
CA VAL A 148 -2.55 12.89 6.33
C VAL A 148 -3.56 14.02 6.11
N GLU A 149 -4.84 13.83 6.47
CA GLU A 149 -5.84 14.90 6.43
C GLU A 149 -5.43 16.10 7.27
N VAL A 150 -4.91 15.85 8.48
CA VAL A 150 -4.47 16.90 9.39
C VAL A 150 -3.24 17.62 8.84
N ILE A 151 -2.23 16.88 8.36
CA ILE A 151 -0.97 17.47 7.87
C ILE A 151 -1.19 18.32 6.61
N PHE A 152 -1.95 17.82 5.64
CA PHE A 152 -2.19 18.51 4.37
C PHE A 152 -3.42 19.43 4.40
N ARG A 153 -4.05 19.61 5.57
CA ARG A 153 -5.30 20.38 5.74
C ARG A 153 -6.37 19.97 4.72
N TRP A 154 -6.45 18.66 4.47
CA TRP A 154 -7.45 18.10 3.59
C TRP A 154 -8.79 18.07 4.33
N PRO A 155 -9.91 18.52 3.72
CA PRO A 155 -11.20 18.53 4.37
C PRO A 155 -11.67 17.09 4.59
N GLY A 156 -11.65 16.67 5.85
CA GLY A 156 -12.04 15.33 6.28
C GLY A 156 -12.33 15.26 7.77
N LEU A 157 -12.86 14.13 8.21
CA LEU A 157 -13.33 13.92 9.58
C LEU A 157 -12.20 14.06 10.61
N GLY A 158 -10.98 13.63 10.27
CA GLY A 158 -9.82 13.77 11.15
C GLY A 158 -9.43 15.23 11.36
N SER A 159 -9.44 16.02 10.28
CA SER A 159 -9.16 17.46 10.37
C SER A 159 -10.22 18.21 11.20
N GLN A 160 -11.50 17.80 11.10
CA GLN A 160 -12.60 18.40 11.87
C GLN A 160 -12.54 18.04 13.35
N LEU A 161 -12.18 16.80 13.67
CA LEU A 161 -11.97 16.37 15.06
C LEU A 161 -10.89 17.21 15.74
N VAL A 162 -9.74 17.39 15.09
CA VAL A 162 -8.64 18.21 15.62
C VAL A 162 -9.10 19.65 15.83
N GLN A 163 -9.86 20.22 14.90
CA GLN A 163 -10.42 21.57 15.06
C GLN A 163 -11.39 21.69 16.24
N ALA A 164 -12.28 20.71 16.44
CA ALA A 164 -13.22 20.69 17.57
C ALA A 164 -12.49 20.63 18.91
N ILE A 165 -11.45 19.80 19.01
CA ILE A 165 -10.58 19.71 20.20
C ILE A 165 -9.90 21.06 20.48
N LEU A 166 -9.31 21.68 19.45
CA LEU A 166 -8.64 22.97 19.60
C LEU A 166 -9.60 24.10 20.01
N LYS A 167 -10.86 24.04 19.57
CA LYS A 167 -11.93 24.97 19.96
C LYS A 167 -12.55 24.66 21.33
N ARG A 168 -12.09 23.61 22.02
CA ARG A 168 -12.67 23.09 23.28
C ARG A 168 -14.16 22.76 23.16
N ASP A 169 -14.60 22.38 21.97
CA ASP A 169 -15.95 21.90 21.71
C ASP A 169 -15.99 20.40 21.99
N TYR A 170 -15.99 20.04 23.28
CA TYR A 170 -15.94 18.65 23.73
C TYR A 170 -17.13 17.80 23.26
N PRO A 171 -18.38 18.32 23.18
CA PRO A 171 -19.49 17.56 22.60
C PRO A 171 -19.25 17.18 21.14
N VAL A 172 -18.82 18.13 20.30
CA VAL A 172 -18.54 17.86 18.88
C VAL A 172 -17.33 16.94 18.72
N ALA A 173 -16.27 17.17 19.50
CA ALA A 173 -15.08 16.32 19.48
C ALA A 173 -15.41 14.86 19.84
N SER A 174 -16.24 14.64 20.86
CA SER A 174 -16.65 13.30 21.29
C SER A 174 -17.52 12.61 20.24
N ALA A 175 -18.47 13.33 19.63
CA ALA A 175 -19.29 12.80 18.56
C ALA A 175 -18.45 12.41 17.32
N LEU A 176 -17.50 13.26 16.92
CA LEU A 176 -16.59 12.98 15.80
C LEU A 176 -15.64 11.81 16.10
N ALA A 177 -15.14 11.70 17.33
CA ALA A 177 -14.29 10.59 17.74
C ALA A 177 -15.04 9.24 17.67
N LEU A 178 -16.29 9.19 18.14
CA LEU A 178 -17.14 7.99 18.03
C LEU A 178 -17.46 7.64 16.58
N LEU A 179 -17.78 8.64 15.75
CA LEU A 179 -18.06 8.44 14.33
C LEU A 179 -16.83 7.93 13.57
N LEU A 180 -15.64 8.47 13.87
CA LEU A 180 -14.37 7.99 13.31
C LEU A 180 -14.09 6.55 13.74
N ALA A 181 -14.28 6.21 15.02
CA ALA A 181 -14.14 4.85 15.50
C ALA A 181 -15.08 3.89 14.76
N LEU A 182 -16.35 4.28 14.58
CA LEU A 182 -17.33 3.49 13.84
C LEU A 182 -16.91 3.29 12.37
N VAL A 183 -16.47 4.34 11.68
CA VAL A 183 -15.99 4.25 10.29
C VAL A 183 -14.80 3.30 10.19
N VAL A 184 -13.83 3.39 11.11
CA VAL A 184 -12.67 2.50 11.15
C VAL A 184 -13.09 1.05 11.39
N VAL A 185 -14.04 0.81 12.31
CA VAL A 185 -14.58 -0.53 12.58
C VAL A 185 -15.31 -1.11 11.37
N ILE A 186 -16.19 -0.33 10.73
CA ILE A 186 -16.92 -0.75 9.53
C ILE A 186 -15.93 -1.10 8.42
N ALA A 187 -14.97 -0.22 8.16
CA ALA A 187 -14.01 -0.45 7.10
C ALA A 187 -13.06 -1.61 7.39
N SER A 188 -12.70 -1.81 8.67
CA SER A 188 -11.97 -3.00 9.11
C SER A 188 -12.80 -4.27 8.91
N THR A 189 -14.10 -4.23 9.20
CA THR A 189 -14.98 -5.37 8.99
C THR A 189 -15.10 -5.70 7.49
N VAL A 190 -15.33 -4.69 6.64
CA VAL A 190 -15.38 -4.86 5.17
C VAL A 190 -14.07 -5.43 4.65
N GLY A 191 -12.92 -4.93 5.11
CA GLY A 191 -11.62 -5.47 4.73
C GLY A 191 -11.40 -6.92 5.17
N ASP A 192 -11.97 -7.35 6.29
CA ASP A 192 -11.88 -8.74 6.76
C ASP A 192 -12.75 -9.67 5.93
N LEU A 193 -13.93 -9.19 5.53
CA LEU A 193 -14.81 -9.91 4.61
C LEU A 193 -14.16 -10.06 3.22
N LEU A 194 -13.53 -8.99 2.70
CA LEU A 194 -12.79 -9.04 1.45
C LEU A 194 -11.61 -10.02 1.52
N LEU A 195 -10.85 -10.00 2.61
CA LEU A 195 -9.76 -10.96 2.84
C LEU A 195 -10.30 -12.40 2.83
N ARG A 196 -11.40 -12.67 3.55
CA ARG A 196 -12.04 -14.01 3.56
C ARG A 196 -12.54 -14.45 2.18
N ALA A 197 -13.03 -13.53 1.36
CA ALA A 197 -13.51 -13.83 0.02
C ALA A 197 -12.36 -14.10 -0.97
N VAL A 198 -11.24 -13.40 -0.83
CA VAL A 198 -10.06 -13.50 -1.71
C VAL A 198 -9.17 -14.69 -1.35
N ASP A 199 -9.06 -15.03 -0.07
CA ASP A 199 -8.13 -16.04 0.41
C ASP A 199 -8.85 -17.29 0.97
N PRO A 200 -9.08 -18.32 0.14
CA PRO A 200 -9.69 -19.58 0.58
C PRO A 200 -8.80 -20.40 1.54
N ARG A 201 -7.52 -20.04 1.76
CA ARG A 201 -6.62 -20.79 2.66
C ARG A 201 -6.86 -20.49 4.14
N ILE A 202 -7.53 -19.39 4.47
CA ILE A 202 -7.92 -19.08 5.85
C ILE A 202 -8.94 -20.11 6.39
N ARG A 203 -9.62 -20.83 5.50
CA ARG A 203 -10.53 -21.92 5.86
C ARG A 203 -9.80 -23.16 6.40
N SER A 204 -8.57 -23.46 5.98
CA SER A 204 -7.86 -24.67 6.42
C SER A 204 -7.05 -24.50 7.72
N SER A 205 -6.80 -23.28 8.19
CA SER A 205 -6.07 -23.07 9.46
C SER A 205 -6.92 -23.32 10.70
N LYS A 206 -8.26 -23.40 10.57
CA LYS A 206 -9.15 -23.77 11.67
C LYS A 206 -9.31 -25.29 11.85
N GLU A 207 -8.89 -26.11 10.89
CA GLU A 207 -8.98 -27.58 10.99
C GLU A 207 -7.78 -28.24 11.70
N VAL A 208 -6.71 -27.48 12.02
CA VAL A 208 -5.51 -28.03 12.69
C VAL A 208 -5.53 -27.78 14.22
N VAL A 209 -6.59 -27.17 14.75
CA VAL A 209 -6.74 -26.87 16.20
C VAL A 209 -8.04 -27.44 16.79
N SER A 210 -8.64 -28.45 16.15
CA SER A 210 -9.72 -29.27 16.74
C SER A 210 -9.34 -30.73 16.72
#